data_AF-A0A359GWF7-F1
#
_entry.id   AF-A0A359GWF7-F1
#
_cell.length_a   1.000
_cell.length_b   1.000
_cell.length_c   1.000
_cell.angle_alpha   90.00
_cell.angle_beta   90.00
_cell.angle_gamma   90.00
#
_symmetry.space_group_name_H-M   'P 1'
#
loop_
_entity.id
_entity.type
_entity.pdbx_description
1 polymer ?
#
loop_
_entity_poly.entity_id
_entity_poly.type
_entity_poly.pdbx_seq_one_letter_code
_entity_poly.pdbx_strand_id
1 'polypeptide(L)' 'MGSVLDGIRILDFGRYIAGPFCGMLLADMGAEVIRIEKIDGS' A
#
# COMPACT_ATOMS: atom_id res chain seq x y z
N MET A 1 11.90 -8.46 -16.39
CA MET A 1 10.77 -9.30 -15.95
C MET A 1 9.88 -8.39 -15.13
N GLY A 2 8.64 -8.12 -15.56
CA GLY A 2 7.74 -7.23 -14.81
C GLY A 2 7.08 -7.96 -13.65
N SER A 3 6.88 -7.26 -12.53
CA SER A 3 6.07 -7.75 -11.43
C SER A 3 4.57 -7.70 -11.78
N VAL A 4 3.75 -8.51 -11.11
CA VAL A 4 2.33 -8.66 -11.45
C VAL A 4 1.51 -7.37 -11.25
N LEU A 5 1.96 -6.45 -10.41
CA LEU A 5 1.33 -5.14 -10.18
C LEU A 5 2.15 -3.94 -10.67
N ASP A 6 3.15 -4.15 -11.54
CA ASP A 6 3.94 -3.05 -12.09
C ASP A 6 3.05 -1.97 -12.74
N GLY A 7 3.29 -0.70 -12.37
CA GLY A 7 2.55 0.45 -12.90
C GLY A 7 1.20 0.72 -12.23
N ILE A 8 0.78 -0.09 -11.26
CA ILE A 8 -0.43 0.15 -10.47
C ILE A 8 -0.09 1.05 -9.27
N ARG A 9 -0.87 2.12 -9.09
CA ARG A 9 -0.78 3.03 -7.93
C ARG A 9 -1.98 2.81 -7.01
N ILE A 10 -1.74 2.65 -5.72
CA ILE A 10 -2.76 2.33 -4.71
C ILE A 10 -2.69 3.36 -3.59
N LEU A 11 -3.85 3.87 -3.18
CA LEU A 11 -3.99 4.68 -1.98
C LEU A 11 -4.49 3.81 -0.83
N ASP A 12 -3.68 3.64 0.21
CA ASP A 12 -4.01 2.83 1.38
C ASP A 12 -4.54 3.72 2.52
N PHE A 13 -5.82 3.58 2.83
CA PHE A 13 -6.51 4.23 3.97
C PHE A 13 -6.74 3.26 5.14
N GLY A 14 -6.19 2.05 5.05
CA GLY A 14 -6.31 1.01 6.05
C GLY A 14 -5.62 1.41 7.36
N ARG A 15 -6.09 0.84 8.47
CA ARG A 15 -5.61 1.18 9.82
C ARG A 15 -5.09 -0.03 10.57
N TYR A 16 -4.40 0.27 11.67
CA TYR A 16 -3.82 -0.72 12.57
C TYR A 16 -2.90 -1.68 11.82
N ILE A 17 -3.04 -2.98 12.03
CA ILE A 17 -2.15 -3.99 11.44
C ILE A 17 -2.64 -4.42 10.06
N ALA A 18 -3.94 -4.66 9.91
CA ALA A 18 -4.47 -5.30 8.71
C ALA A 18 -4.32 -4.45 7.44
N GLY A 19 -4.51 -3.13 7.54
CA GLY A 19 -4.39 -2.21 6.40
C GLY A 19 -2.96 -2.15 5.85
N PRO A 20 -2.00 -1.64 6.64
CA PRO A 20 -0.60 -1.55 6.22
C PRO A 20 0.02 -2.90 5.82
N PHE A 21 -0.40 -4.00 6.45
CA PHE A 21 0.06 -5.33 6.06
C PHE A 21 -0.44 -5.72 4.66
N CYS A 22 -1.70 -5.44 4.35
CA CYS A 22 -2.23 -5.63 3.00
C CYS A 22 -1.48 -4.74 1.98
N GLY A 23 -1.28 -3.46 2.30
CA GLY A 23 -0.52 -2.54 1.47
C GLY A 23 0.92 -3.02 1.20
N MET A 24 1.61 -3.53 2.21
CA MET A 24 2.95 -4.12 2.06
C MET A 24 2.97 -5.30 1.07
N LEU A 25 2.03 -6.24 1.19
CA LEU A 25 1.98 -7.38 0.28
C LEU A 25 1.76 -6.96 -1.18
N LEU A 26 0.97 -5.91 -1.41
CA LEU A 26 0.75 -5.35 -2.74
C LEU A 26 2.00 -4.65 -3.28
N ALA A 27 2.75 -3.96 -2.42
CA ALA A 27 4.02 -3.34 -2.78
C ALA A 27 5.09 -4.38 -3.15
N ASP A 28 5.16 -5.51 -2.42
CA ASP A 28 6.04 -6.64 -2.74
C ASP A 28 5.73 -7.24 -4.13
N MET A 29 4.47 -7.12 -4.57
CA MET A 29 4.01 -7.50 -5.90
C MET A 29 4.20 -6.41 -6.96
N GLY A 30 4.88 -5.29 -6.63
CA GLY A 30 5.31 -4.26 -7.59
C GLY A 30 4.42 -3.02 -7.68
N ALA A 31 3.38 -2.91 -6.83
CA ALA A 31 2.54 -1.72 -6.80
C ALA A 31 3.24 -0.53 -6.11
N GLU A 32 2.95 0.69 -6.56
CA GLU A 32 3.26 1.92 -5.81
C GLU A 32 2.14 2.16 -4.79
N VAL A 33 2.40 1.85 -3.52
CA VAL A 33 1.42 2.01 -2.44
C VAL A 33 1.71 3.27 -1.65
N ILE A 34 0.75 4.20 -1.65
CA ILE A 34 0.80 5.46 -0.92
C ILE A 34 -0.12 5.37 0.29
N ARG A 35 0.47 5.39 1.47
CA ARG A 35 -0.27 5.37 2.73
C ARG A 35 -0.85 6.75 3.04
N ILE A 36 -2.15 6.79 3.30
CA ILE A 36 -2.86 8.02 3.65
C ILE A 36 -3.18 8.00 5.14
N GLU A 37 -2.55 8.93 5.84
CA GLU A 37 -2.70 9.13 7.27
C GLU A 37 -3.47 10.42 7.56
N LYS A 38 -4.06 10.49 8.75
CA LYS A 38 -4.48 11.78 9.28
C LYS A 38 -3.24 12.60 9.63
N ILE A 39 -3.39 13.93 9.74
CA ILE A 39 -2.29 14.83 10.10
C ILE A 39 -1.72 14.48 11.49
N ASP A 40 -2.57 14.04 12.41
CA ASP A 40 -2.23 13.54 13.75
C ASP A 40 -1.70 12.09 13.77
N GLY A 41 -1.63 11.43 12.60
CA GLY A 41 -1.29 10.02 12.47
C GLY A 41 -2.48 9.09 12.70
N SER A 42 -2.26 7.80 12.52
CA SER A 42 -3.17 6.73 12.94
C SER A 42 -2.88 6.23 14.35
#